data_AF-A0A812WRS8-F1
#
_entry.id   AF-A0A812WRS8-F1
#
_cell.length_a   1.000
_cell.length_b   1.000
_cell.length_c   1.000
_cell.angle_alpha   90.00
_cell.angle_beta   90.00
_cell.angle_gamma   90.00
#
_symmetry.space_group_name_H-M   'P 1'
#
loop_
_entity.id
_entity.type
_entity.pdbx_description
1 polymer ?
#
loop_
_entity_poly.entity_id
_entity_poly.type
_entity_poly.pdbx_seq_one_letter_code
_entity_poly.pdbx_strand_id
1 'polypeptide(L)'
;MGLSWSSLIETALDQLREARKPQVEPQRFLAQLEIVATLLRVDLTDRSYRNNFTPNYRVLFDRPGRRLYIYELFNCFDCEPIFVNGKLIRISQEARQKGKLLKRCYNELLETVDAYFLVGAIPDLEKMRTLLARFDKTWVDFEKLYFEELFKIEAEARAPVVRAMQLEHKLR
;
A
#
# COMPACT_ATOMS: atom_id res chain seq x y z
N MET A 1 16.10 -31.70 3.00
CA MET A 1 17.25 -30.78 2.91
C MET A 1 16.70 -29.37 2.82
N GLY A 2 16.79 -28.58 3.89
CA GLY A 2 16.32 -27.20 3.89
C GLY A 2 17.34 -26.28 3.22
N LEU A 3 16.88 -25.35 2.40
CA LEU A 3 17.71 -24.28 1.86
C LEU A 3 18.29 -23.46 3.02
N SER A 4 19.57 -23.10 2.94
CA SER A 4 20.22 -22.18 3.88
C SER A 4 19.52 -20.81 3.84
N TRP A 5 19.40 -20.11 4.97
CA TRP A 5 18.83 -18.75 5.01
C TRP A 5 19.52 -17.81 4.02
N SER A 6 20.85 -17.94 3.84
CA SER A 6 21.62 -17.19 2.85
C SER A 6 21.12 -17.45 1.41
N SER A 7 20.86 -18.71 1.06
CA SER A 7 20.34 -19.05 -0.27
C SER A 7 18.91 -18.54 -0.49
N LEU A 8 18.10 -18.48 0.57
CA LEU A 8 16.73 -17.96 0.50
C LEU A 8 16.73 -16.44 0.29
N ILE A 9 17.58 -15.69 1.00
CA ILE A 9 17.66 -14.24 0.84
C ILE A 9 18.26 -13.85 -0.52
N GLU A 10 19.29 -14.55 -0.99
CA GLU A 10 19.86 -14.35 -2.34
C GLU A 10 18.79 -14.57 -3.42
N THR A 11 18.07 -15.69 -3.34
CA THR A 11 16.97 -15.99 -4.28
C THR A 11 15.89 -14.91 -4.26
N ALA A 12 15.52 -14.41 -3.08
CA ALA A 12 14.51 -13.36 -2.97
C ALA A 12 14.99 -12.02 -3.52
N LEU A 13 16.26 -11.67 -3.33
CA LEU A 13 16.87 -10.47 -3.90
C LEU A 13 16.98 -10.53 -5.42
N ASP A 14 17.29 -11.70 -5.98
CA ASP A 14 17.26 -11.92 -7.43
C ASP A 14 15.85 -11.82 -8.00
N GLN A 15 14.85 -12.38 -7.32
CA GLN A 15 13.45 -12.22 -7.73
C GLN A 15 12.96 -10.77 -7.63
N LEU A 16 13.42 -10.03 -6.61
CA LEU A 16 13.16 -8.60 -6.48
C LEU A 16 13.78 -7.81 -7.64
N ARG A 17 15.00 -8.19 -8.08
CA ARG A 17 15.66 -7.63 -9.26
C ARG A 17 14.86 -7.82 -10.52
N GLU A 18 14.40 -9.06 -10.74
CA GLU A 18 13.59 -9.37 -11.91
C GLU A 18 12.28 -8.60 -11.88
N ALA A 19 11.66 -8.46 -10.71
CA ALA A 19 10.43 -7.70 -10.55
C ALA A 19 10.59 -6.18 -10.73
N ARG A 20 11.81 -5.65 -10.65
CA ARG A 20 12.12 -4.23 -10.84
C ARG A 20 12.12 -3.80 -12.32
N LYS A 21 12.26 -4.75 -13.25
CA LYS A 21 12.36 -4.45 -14.68
C LYS A 21 11.12 -3.68 -15.18
N PRO A 22 11.25 -2.62 -16.01
CA PRO A 22 10.14 -1.75 -16.40
C PRO A 22 8.93 -2.47 -17.03
N GLN A 23 9.17 -3.60 -17.69
CA GLN A 23 8.16 -4.44 -18.33
C GLN A 23 7.37 -5.31 -17.35
N VAL A 24 7.75 -5.34 -16.08
CA VAL A 24 7.08 -6.14 -15.05
C VAL A 24 6.04 -5.30 -14.32
N GLU A 25 4.89 -5.90 -14.04
CA GLU A 25 3.80 -5.26 -13.32
C GLU A 25 4.28 -4.73 -11.96
N PRO A 26 4.05 -3.44 -11.62
CA PRO A 26 4.51 -2.84 -10.38
C PRO A 26 4.05 -3.58 -9.11
N GLN A 27 2.87 -4.20 -9.14
CA GLN A 27 2.37 -5.02 -8.04
C GLN A 27 3.27 -6.23 -7.73
N ARG A 28 3.95 -6.79 -8.75
CA ARG A 28 4.88 -7.91 -8.56
C ARG A 28 6.13 -7.47 -7.79
N PHE A 29 6.61 -6.25 -8.03
CA PHE A 29 7.72 -5.69 -7.25
C PHE A 29 7.34 -5.54 -5.78
N LEU A 30 6.15 -4.99 -5.50
CA LEU A 30 5.63 -4.88 -4.13
C LEU A 30 5.51 -6.23 -3.44
N ALA A 31 4.99 -7.26 -4.13
CA ALA A 31 4.89 -8.61 -3.58
C ALA A 31 6.27 -9.21 -3.24
N GLN A 32 7.30 -8.92 -4.04
CA GLN A 32 8.67 -9.35 -3.74
C GLN A 32 9.25 -8.61 -2.52
N LEU A 33 8.92 -7.34 -2.32
CA LEU A 33 9.30 -6.63 -1.09
C LEU A 33 8.70 -7.27 0.16
N GLU A 34 7.49 -7.81 0.09
CA GLU A 34 6.86 -8.51 1.21
C GLU A 34 7.61 -9.79 1.59
N ILE A 35 8.07 -10.54 0.59
CA ILE A 35 8.90 -11.73 0.78
C ILE A 35 10.22 -11.35 1.43
N VAL A 36 10.90 -10.33 0.91
CA VAL A 36 12.18 -9.85 1.47
C VAL A 36 12.00 -9.34 2.90
N ALA A 37 10.93 -8.57 3.18
CA ALA A 37 10.62 -8.10 4.53
C ALA A 37 10.40 -9.25 5.51
N THR A 38 9.72 -10.32 5.06
CA THR A 38 9.52 -11.53 5.86
C THR A 38 10.84 -12.26 6.15
N LEU A 39 11.71 -12.42 5.15
CA LEU A 39 13.01 -13.09 5.29
C LEU A 39 13.98 -12.30 6.19
N LEU A 40 13.92 -10.97 6.12
CA LEU A 40 14.71 -10.06 6.96
C LEU A 40 14.10 -9.85 8.36
N ARG A 41 12.93 -10.46 8.64
CA ARG A 41 12.19 -10.31 9.90
C ARG A 41 11.98 -8.83 10.26
N VAL A 42 11.57 -8.04 9.27
CA VAL A 42 11.17 -6.65 9.47
C VAL A 42 10.01 -6.62 10.46
N ASP A 43 10.07 -5.70 11.42
CA ASP A 43 8.94 -5.42 12.30
C ASP A 43 7.87 -4.66 11.51
N LEU A 44 6.83 -5.39 11.08
CA LEU A 44 5.77 -4.85 10.25
C LEU A 44 4.69 -4.21 11.11
N THR A 45 4.25 -3.03 10.69
CA THR A 45 3.20 -2.24 11.34
C THR A 45 1.87 -2.97 11.30
N ASP A 46 1.15 -2.93 12.43
CA ASP A 46 -0.16 -3.55 12.58
C ASP A 46 -1.18 -3.08 11.54
N ARG A 47 -1.95 -4.06 11.02
CA ARG A 47 -2.97 -3.88 9.98
C ARG A 47 -4.38 -4.24 10.46
N SER A 48 -4.60 -4.39 11.76
CA SER A 48 -5.92 -4.73 12.33
C SER A 48 -7.01 -3.72 11.96
N TYR A 49 -6.67 -2.47 11.65
CA TYR A 49 -7.59 -1.44 11.17
C TYR A 49 -8.35 -1.84 9.89
N ARG A 50 -7.80 -2.74 9.05
CA ARG A 50 -8.48 -3.24 7.86
C ARG A 50 -9.77 -4.01 8.18
N ASN A 51 -9.91 -4.50 9.42
CA ASN A 51 -11.16 -5.13 9.88
C ASN A 51 -12.35 -4.14 9.86
N ASN A 52 -12.07 -2.84 9.96
CA ASN A 52 -13.09 -1.79 9.91
C ASN A 52 -13.48 -1.39 8.49
N PHE A 53 -12.84 -1.94 7.46
CA PHE A 53 -13.15 -1.60 6.08
C PHE A 53 -14.55 -2.09 5.71
N THR A 54 -15.25 -1.34 4.85
CA THR A 54 -16.53 -1.81 4.30
C THR A 54 -16.29 -3.03 3.39
N PRO A 55 -17.30 -3.89 3.14
CA PRO A 55 -17.14 -5.06 2.28
C PRO A 55 -16.54 -4.73 0.90
N ASN A 56 -16.89 -3.57 0.34
CA ASN A 56 -16.39 -3.09 -0.95
C ASN A 56 -14.87 -2.90 -0.99
N TYR A 57 -14.24 -2.62 0.15
CA TYR A 57 -12.79 -2.41 0.24
C TYR A 57 -12.05 -3.63 0.80
N ARG A 58 -12.69 -4.46 1.65
CA ARG A 58 -12.08 -5.72 2.13
C ARG A 58 -11.69 -6.65 0.99
N VAL A 59 -12.49 -6.69 -0.08
CA VAL A 59 -12.21 -7.51 -1.28
C VAL A 59 -10.85 -7.24 -1.92
N LEU A 60 -10.28 -6.05 -1.74
CA LEU A 60 -8.95 -5.70 -2.24
C LEU A 60 -7.83 -6.52 -1.55
N PHE A 61 -8.12 -7.01 -0.35
CA PHE A 61 -7.20 -7.73 0.54
C PHE A 61 -7.52 -9.22 0.68
N ASP A 62 -8.71 -9.68 0.27
CA ASP A 62 -9.20 -11.06 0.43
C ASP A 62 -8.58 -12.10 -0.54
N ARG A 63 -7.44 -11.80 -1.19
CA ARG A 63 -6.75 -12.75 -2.07
C ARG A 63 -5.87 -13.73 -1.27
N PRO A 64 -5.62 -14.95 -1.78
CA PRO A 64 -4.67 -15.86 -1.15
C PRO A 64 -3.27 -15.23 -1.07
N GLY A 65 -2.76 -15.06 0.16
CA GLY A 65 -1.47 -14.42 0.46
C GLY A 65 -1.62 -13.12 1.26
N ARG A 66 -0.61 -12.77 2.07
CA ARG A 66 -0.59 -11.51 2.82
C ARG A 66 -0.33 -10.34 1.87
N ARG A 67 -1.37 -9.68 1.36
CA ARG A 67 -1.22 -8.42 0.61
C ARG A 67 -0.93 -7.26 1.57
N LEU A 68 0.34 -7.00 1.83
CA LEU A 68 0.76 -5.86 2.65
C LEU A 68 0.62 -4.55 1.86
N TYR A 69 0.91 -4.56 0.56
CA TYR A 69 0.94 -3.39 -0.31
C TYR A 69 0.13 -3.57 -1.60
N ILE A 70 -0.62 -2.54 -1.98
CA ILE A 70 -1.49 -2.50 -3.17
C ILE A 70 -1.07 -1.32 -4.06
N TYR A 71 -0.60 -1.61 -5.27
CA TYR A 71 -0.05 -0.61 -6.19
C TYR A 71 -1.08 0.45 -6.58
N GLU A 72 -2.35 0.09 -6.71
CA GLU A 72 -3.41 1.02 -7.07
C GLU A 72 -3.52 2.17 -6.06
N LEU A 73 -3.31 1.91 -4.76
CA LEU A 73 -3.31 2.95 -3.72
C LEU A 73 -2.09 3.87 -3.81
N PHE A 74 -0.99 3.39 -4.37
CA PHE A 74 0.29 4.10 -4.42
C PHE A 74 0.25 5.36 -5.29
N ASN A 75 -0.72 5.47 -6.21
CA ASN A 75 -0.87 6.65 -7.06
C ASN A 75 -2.10 7.51 -6.72
N CYS A 76 -2.84 7.17 -5.67
CA CYS A 76 -4.15 7.79 -5.39
C CYS A 76 -4.09 9.18 -4.71
N PHE A 77 -2.94 9.58 -4.17
CA PHE A 77 -2.85 10.85 -3.43
C PHE A 77 -2.65 12.09 -4.31
N ASP A 78 -2.23 11.92 -5.56
CA ASP A 78 -2.16 12.99 -6.56
C ASP A 78 -3.40 13.01 -7.48
N CYS A 79 -4.48 12.32 -7.10
CA CYS A 79 -5.71 12.29 -7.90
C CYS A 79 -6.39 13.65 -8.00
N GLU A 80 -7.00 13.87 -9.17
CA GLU A 80 -7.92 14.99 -9.40
C GLU A 80 -9.06 14.98 -8.39
N PRO A 81 -9.60 16.15 -8.02
CA PRO A 81 -10.79 16.24 -7.18
C PRO A 81 -11.96 15.43 -7.76
N ILE A 82 -12.75 14.82 -6.89
CA ILE A 82 -13.90 14.00 -7.29
C ILE A 82 -15.17 14.82 -7.10
N PHE A 83 -16.07 14.80 -8.07
CA PHE A 83 -17.40 15.37 -7.92
C PHE A 83 -18.36 14.33 -7.36
N VAL A 84 -18.97 14.64 -6.21
CA VAL A 84 -19.95 13.76 -5.55
C VAL A 84 -21.17 14.60 -5.23
N ASN A 85 -22.33 14.22 -5.79
CA ASN A 85 -23.61 14.93 -5.57
C ASN A 85 -23.53 16.45 -5.79
N GLY A 86 -22.79 16.88 -6.82
CA GLY A 86 -22.59 18.31 -7.14
C GLY A 86 -21.56 19.05 -6.28
N LYS A 87 -20.92 18.36 -5.33
CA LYS A 87 -19.85 18.92 -4.48
C LYS A 87 -18.50 18.43 -4.95
N LEU A 88 -17.55 19.35 -5.07
CA LEU A 88 -16.14 19.02 -5.29
C LEU A 88 -15.52 18.52 -3.99
N ILE A 89 -15.04 17.29 -3.97
CA ILE A 89 -14.35 16.70 -2.82
C ILE A 89 -12.89 16.45 -3.17
N ARG A 90 -12.00 16.79 -2.23
CA ARG A 90 -10.56 16.60 -2.36
C ARG A 90 -10.08 15.75 -1.20
N ILE A 91 -9.16 14.84 -1.50
CA ILE A 91 -8.33 14.21 -0.47
C ILE A 91 -7.59 15.30 0.31
N SER A 92 -7.58 15.17 1.64
CA SER A 92 -7.06 16.19 2.54
C SER A 92 -5.57 16.48 2.30
N GLN A 93 -5.12 17.66 2.73
CA GLN A 93 -3.70 18.01 2.67
C GLN A 93 -2.84 17.03 3.48
N GLU A 94 -3.36 16.53 4.60
CA GLU A 94 -2.65 15.56 5.46
C GLU A 94 -2.44 14.23 4.72
N ALA A 95 -3.49 13.67 4.12
CA ALA A 95 -3.38 12.44 3.32
C ALA A 95 -2.41 12.61 2.14
N ARG A 96 -2.43 13.77 1.47
CA ARG A 96 -1.46 14.10 0.41
C ARG A 96 -0.02 14.16 0.93
N GLN A 97 0.20 14.75 2.12
CA GLN A 97 1.53 14.81 2.73
C GLN A 97 2.05 13.41 3.08
N LYS A 98 1.20 12.56 3.66
CA LYS A 98 1.54 11.15 3.93
C LYS A 98 1.85 10.37 2.65
N GLY A 99 1.07 10.58 1.58
CA GLY A 99 1.33 10.01 0.26
C GLY A 99 2.68 10.44 -0.33
N LYS A 100 3.02 11.73 -0.24
CA LYS A 100 4.35 12.24 -0.64
C LYS A 100 5.49 11.61 0.17
N LEU A 101 5.30 11.44 1.48
CA LEU A 101 6.29 10.78 2.34
C LEU A 101 6.46 9.30 1.96
N LEU A 102 5.36 8.60 1.69
CA LEU A 102 5.37 7.23 1.21
C LEU A 102 6.14 7.12 -0.11
N LYS A 103 5.86 8.01 -1.08
CA LYS A 103 6.57 8.05 -2.36
C LYS A 103 8.07 8.27 -2.19
N ARG A 104 8.47 9.17 -1.28
CA ARG A 104 9.89 9.38 -0.94
C ARG A 104 10.51 8.11 -0.36
N CYS A 105 9.87 7.47 0.61
CA CYS A 105 10.38 6.24 1.22
C CYS A 105 10.51 5.10 0.19
N TYR A 106 9.55 5.00 -0.72
CA TYR A 106 9.60 4.06 -1.83
C TYR A 106 10.78 4.34 -2.77
N ASN A 107 11.00 5.59 -3.17
CA ASN A 107 12.12 5.96 -4.03
C ASN A 107 13.48 5.68 -3.36
N GLU A 108 13.64 6.01 -2.08
CA GLU A 108 14.87 5.70 -1.33
C GLU A 108 15.13 4.18 -1.25
N LEU A 109 14.06 3.38 -1.15
CA LEU A 109 14.15 1.93 -1.20
C LEU A 109 14.54 1.45 -2.60
N LEU A 110 13.95 2.01 -3.65
CA LEU A 110 14.33 1.71 -5.04
C LEU A 110 15.80 2.02 -5.31
N GLU A 111 16.28 3.19 -4.90
CA GLU A 111 17.67 3.59 -5.07
C GLU A 111 18.63 2.63 -4.36
N THR A 112 18.27 2.17 -3.16
CA THR A 112 19.09 1.20 -2.41
C THR A 112 19.13 -0.16 -3.12
N VAL A 113 17.99 -0.60 -3.65
CA VAL A 113 17.86 -1.85 -4.41
C VAL A 113 18.62 -1.76 -5.75
N ASP A 114 18.49 -0.64 -6.46
CA ASP A 114 19.18 -0.40 -7.74
C ASP A 114 20.70 -0.30 -7.54
N ALA A 115 21.16 0.36 -6.47
CA ALA A 115 22.59 0.42 -6.11
C ALA A 115 23.19 -0.96 -5.81
N TYR A 116 22.44 -1.83 -5.13
CA TYR A 116 22.84 -3.22 -4.89
C TYR A 116 23.05 -3.97 -6.22
N PHE A 117 22.12 -3.83 -7.17
CA PHE A 117 22.21 -4.51 -8.46
C PHE A 117 23.33 -4.01 -9.37
N LEU A 118 23.74 -2.74 -9.23
CA LEU A 118 24.80 -2.14 -10.04
C LEU A 118 26.20 -2.52 -9.56
N VAL A 119 26.41 -2.56 -8.24
CA VAL A 119 27.75 -2.77 -7.66
C VAL A 119 28.05 -4.26 -7.47
N GLY A 120 27.04 -5.14 -7.43
CA GLY A 120 27.22 -6.58 -7.19
C GLY A 120 27.79 -6.90 -5.80
N ALA A 121 27.80 -5.91 -4.90
CA ALA A 121 28.23 -6.06 -3.51
C ALA A 121 27.11 -6.65 -2.67
N ILE A 122 27.42 -7.42 -1.62
CA ILE A 122 26.45 -7.95 -0.67
C ILE A 122 25.60 -6.77 -0.12
N PRO A 123 24.26 -6.86 -0.11
CA PRO A 123 23.45 -5.76 0.36
C PRO A 123 23.67 -5.58 1.86
N ASP A 124 23.74 -4.32 2.31
CA ASP A 124 23.59 -4.02 3.72
C ASP A 124 22.15 -4.36 4.14
N LEU A 125 21.98 -5.59 4.63
CA LEU A 125 20.69 -6.15 5.02
C LEU A 125 20.07 -5.37 6.18
N GLU A 126 20.89 -4.74 7.03
CA GLU A 126 20.42 -3.93 8.14
C GLU A 126 19.83 -2.61 7.64
N LYS A 127 20.52 -1.95 6.72
CA LYS A 127 19.99 -0.77 6.02
C LYS A 127 18.71 -1.11 5.27
N MET A 128 18.67 -2.23 4.54
CA MET A 128 17.47 -2.65 3.81
C MET A 128 16.30 -2.92 4.76
N ARG A 129 16.56 -3.60 5.89
CA ARG A 129 15.56 -3.85 6.94
C ARG A 129 15.00 -2.54 7.51
N THR A 130 15.86 -1.57 7.79
CA THR A 130 15.48 -0.25 8.30
C THR A 130 14.62 0.53 7.30
N LEU A 131 15.02 0.54 6.03
CA LEU A 131 14.26 1.19 4.96
C LEU A 131 12.90 0.54 4.74
N LEU A 132 12.83 -0.80 4.76
CA LEU A 132 11.59 -1.55 4.66
C LEU A 132 10.65 -1.27 5.83
N ALA A 133 11.15 -1.23 7.07
CA ALA A 133 10.34 -0.90 8.24
C ALA A 133 9.74 0.50 8.13
N ARG A 134 10.54 1.48 7.68
CA ARG A 134 10.07 2.85 7.47
C ARG A 134 9.05 2.95 6.33
N PHE A 135 9.31 2.27 5.21
CA PHE A 135 8.37 2.17 4.09
C PHE A 135 7.03 1.57 4.56
N ASP A 136 7.07 0.45 5.28
CA ASP A 136 5.89 -0.23 5.81
C ASP A 136 5.08 0.68 6.74
N LYS A 137 5.74 1.37 7.68
CA LYS A 137 5.08 2.33 8.58
C LYS A 137 4.40 3.45 7.80
N THR A 138 5.12 4.09 6.87
CA THR A 138 4.55 5.19 6.07
C THR A 138 3.42 4.73 5.17
N TRP A 139 3.46 3.48 4.69
CA TRP A 139 2.37 2.86 3.95
C TRP A 139 1.13 2.76 4.82
N VAL A 140 1.24 2.17 6.01
CA VAL A 140 0.11 2.00 6.94
C VAL A 140 -0.47 3.34 7.37
N ASP A 141 0.38 4.33 7.66
CA ASP A 141 -0.06 5.66 8.07
C ASP A 141 -0.83 6.40 6.97
N PHE A 142 -0.42 6.23 5.70
CA PHE A 142 -1.14 6.74 4.54
C PHE A 142 -2.45 5.97 4.30
N GLU A 143 -2.38 4.64 4.28
CA GLU A 143 -3.50 3.76 3.97
C GLU A 143 -4.68 4.00 4.94
N LYS A 144 -4.41 4.04 6.25
CA LYS A 144 -5.42 4.33 7.28
C LYS A 144 -6.19 5.62 6.96
N LEU A 145 -5.46 6.72 6.79
CA LEU A 145 -6.05 8.03 6.57
C LEU A 145 -6.80 8.10 5.23
N TYR A 146 -6.24 7.50 4.18
CA TYR A 146 -6.86 7.47 2.86
C TYR A 146 -8.21 6.74 2.88
N PHE A 147 -8.28 5.56 3.51
CA PHE A 147 -9.54 4.82 3.62
C PHE A 147 -10.56 5.52 4.54
N GLU A 148 -10.12 6.15 5.63
CA GLU A 148 -11.00 6.96 6.47
C GLU A 148 -11.67 8.10 5.68
N GLU A 149 -10.93 8.73 4.76
CA GLU A 149 -11.49 9.75 3.88
C GLU A 149 -12.45 9.15 2.83
N LEU A 150 -12.09 8.01 2.23
CA LEU A 150 -12.98 7.33 1.29
C LEU A 150 -14.31 6.93 1.94
N PHE A 151 -14.31 6.50 3.21
CA PHE A 151 -15.54 6.16 3.92
C PHE A 151 -16.43 7.40 4.12
N LYS A 152 -15.86 8.56 4.43
CA LYS A 152 -16.60 9.82 4.55
C LYS A 152 -17.21 10.22 3.21
N ILE A 153 -16.42 10.13 2.13
CA ILE A 153 -16.88 10.43 0.78
C ILE A 153 -18.02 9.50 0.37
N GLU A 154 -17.89 8.20 0.62
CA GLU A 154 -18.91 7.20 0.30
C GLU A 154 -20.20 7.42 1.11
N ALA A 155 -20.09 7.79 2.39
CA ALA A 155 -21.24 8.14 3.20
C ALA A 155 -21.96 9.39 2.67
N GLU A 156 -21.23 10.45 2.32
CA GLU A 156 -21.79 11.65 1.67
C GLU A 156 -22.45 11.32 0.33
N ALA A 157 -21.84 10.43 -0.46
CA ALA A 157 -22.35 9.98 -1.75
C ALA A 157 -23.71 9.27 -1.62
N ARG A 158 -23.84 8.38 -0.63
CA ARG A 158 -25.05 7.56 -0.41
C ARG A 158 -26.19 8.32 0.28
N ALA A 159 -25.91 9.44 0.93
CA ALA A 159 -26.89 10.17 1.74
C ALA A 159 -28.22 10.51 1.01
N PRO A 160 -28.24 10.96 -0.26
CA PRO A 160 -29.50 11.25 -0.95
C PRO A 160 -30.39 10.01 -1.13
N VAL A 161 -29.79 8.87 -1.50
CA VAL A 161 -30.51 7.60 -1.71
C VAL A 161 -31.08 7.09 -0.39
N VAL A 162 -30.27 7.12 0.68
CA VAL A 162 -30.72 6.72 2.02
C VAL A 162 -31.90 7.58 2.48
N ARG A 163 -31.84 8.90 2.25
CA ARG A 163 -32.97 9.81 2.57
C ARG A 163 -34.22 9.46 1.76
N ALA A 164 -34.09 9.19 0.47
CA ALA A 164 -35.23 8.81 -0.38
C ALA A 164 -35.90 7.52 0.12
N MET A 165 -35.12 6.48 0.45
CA MET A 165 -35.65 5.22 1.01
C MET A 165 -36.37 5.44 2.35
N GLN A 166 -35.83 6.28 3.23
CA GLN A 166 -36.47 6.60 4.51
C GLN A 166 -37.78 7.36 4.34
N LEU A 167 -37.87 8.26 3.36
CA LEU A 167 -39.11 8.97 3.04
C LEU A 167 -40.16 8.02 2.45
N GLU A 168 -39.76 7.14 1.53
CA GLU A 168 -40.66 6.13 0.97
C GLU A 168 -41.23 5.21 2.05
N HIS A 169 -40.39 4.75 2.99
CA HIS A 169 -40.85 3.90 4.09
C HIS A 169 -41.86 4.59 5.02
N LYS A 170 -41.80 5.93 5.14
CA LYS A 170 -42.77 6.72 5.92
C LYS A 170 -44.08 7.00 5.19
N LEU A 171 -44.10 6.83 3.87
CA LEU A 171 -45.28 7.04 3.02
C LEU A 171 -46.09 5.76 2.78
N ARG A 172 -45.57 4.61 3.22
CA ARG A 172 -46.26 3.30 3.23
C ARG A 172 -46.80 3.02 4.62
#